data_AF-A0A1Z5KQ58-F1
#
_entry.id   AF-A0A1Z5KQ58-F1
#
_cell.length_a   1.000
_cell.length_b   1.000
_cell.length_c   1.000
_cell.angle_alpha   90.00
_cell.angle_beta   90.00
_cell.angle_gamma   90.00
#
_symmetry.space_group_name_H-M   'P 1'
#
loop_
_entity.id
_entity.type
_entity.pdbx_description
1 polymer ?
#
loop_
_entity_poly.entity_id
_entity_poly.type
_entity_poly.pdbx_seq_one_letter_code
_entity_poly.pdbx_strand_id
1 'polypeptide(L)'
;MDVLVVGQITFWYTVCEISPTAVVDKLIQFLVDLTVPGRGAGESTWLQRQVRTLEQTTERASLEFQIRRFLRAWDYHFPEIHHELIVRYVTGALVSIAATSLYHSFRRPSRPPLAYR
;
A
#
# COMPACT_ATOMS: atom_id res chain seq x y z
N MET A 1 1.28 17.87 22.67
CA MET A 1 2.20 17.21 21.74
C MET A 1 2.27 18.00 20.45
N ASP A 2 3.47 18.20 19.94
CA ASP A 2 3.68 18.88 18.65
C ASP A 2 3.44 17.91 17.50
N VAL A 3 2.90 18.42 16.41
CA VAL A 3 2.57 17.65 15.21
C VAL A 3 3.79 16.90 14.67
N LEU A 4 4.95 17.55 14.71
CA LEU A 4 6.23 16.99 14.29
C LEU A 4 6.63 15.76 15.13
N VAL A 5 6.33 15.77 16.43
CA VAL A 5 6.63 14.65 17.32
C VAL A 5 5.74 13.45 16.98
N VAL A 6 4.45 13.68 16.70
CA VAL A 6 3.53 12.62 16.25
C VAL A 6 4.00 12.03 14.92
N GLY A 7 4.42 12.88 13.98
CA GLY A 7 4.99 12.44 12.70
C GLY A 7 6.26 11.61 12.85
N GLN A 8 7.20 12.03 13.70
CA GLN A 8 8.45 11.29 13.93
C GLN A 8 8.23 9.95 14.64
N ILE A 9 7.38 9.91 15.66
CA ILE A 9 7.07 8.66 16.38
C ILE A 9 6.43 7.65 15.42
N THR A 10 5.45 8.09 14.63
CA THR A 10 4.74 7.21 13.68
C THR A 10 5.66 6.74 12.56
N PHE A 11 6.55 7.61 12.07
CA PHE A 11 7.58 7.23 11.10
C PHE A 11 8.50 6.12 11.65
N TRP A 12 9.14 6.34 12.81
CA TRP A 12 10.09 5.39 13.37
C TRP A 12 9.42 4.07 13.79
N TYR A 13 8.22 4.14 14.35
CA TYR A 13 7.44 2.94 14.64
C TYR A 13 7.20 2.10 13.38
N THR A 14 6.83 2.75 12.27
CA THR A 14 6.57 2.06 10.99
C THR A 14 7.86 1.46 10.41
N VAL A 15 8.98 2.17 10.50
CA VAL A 15 10.28 1.71 9.97
C VAL A 15 10.86 0.54 10.79
N CYS A 16 10.70 0.57 12.12
CA CYS A 16 11.26 -0.43 13.02
C CYS A 16 10.38 -1.68 13.17
N GLU A 17 9.06 -1.51 13.27
CA GLU A 17 8.15 -2.60 13.65
C GLU A 17 7.58 -3.34 12.42
N ILE A 18 7.44 -2.68 11.27
CA ILE A 18 6.78 -3.28 10.11
C ILE A 18 7.80 -4.03 9.24
N SER A 19 7.52 -5.31 9.01
CA SER A 19 8.30 -6.11 8.07
C SER A 19 8.16 -5.57 6.63
N PRO A 20 9.26 -5.28 5.92
CA PRO A 20 9.25 -4.76 4.56
C PRO A 20 8.57 -5.76 3.63
N THR A 21 8.78 -7.05 3.87
CA THR A 21 8.19 -8.14 3.09
C THR A 21 6.66 -8.09 3.09
N ALA A 22 6.05 -7.80 4.23
CA ALA A 22 4.59 -7.68 4.35
C ALA A 22 4.04 -6.49 3.55
N VAL A 23 4.78 -5.38 3.52
CA VAL A 23 4.40 -4.20 2.72
C VAL A 23 4.55 -4.47 1.24
N VAL A 24 5.66 -5.08 0.83
CA VAL A 24 5.91 -5.49 -0.56
C VAL A 24 4.80 -6.43 -1.04
N ASP A 25 4.41 -7.42 -0.24
CA ASP A 25 3.32 -8.35 -0.60
C ASP A 25 1.99 -7.61 -0.82
N LYS A 26 1.65 -6.64 0.04
CA LYS A 26 0.44 -5.82 -0.14
C LYS A 26 0.51 -4.91 -1.36
N LEU A 27 1.70 -4.39 -1.67
CA LEU A 27 1.90 -3.56 -2.85
C LEU A 27 1.81 -4.37 -4.15
N ILE A 28 2.35 -5.59 -4.16
CA ILE A 28 2.20 -6.53 -5.27
C ILE A 28 0.72 -6.88 -5.46
N GLN A 29 0.01 -7.21 -4.38
CA GLN A 29 -1.42 -7.49 -4.44
C GLN A 29 -2.21 -6.31 -5.04
N PHE A 30 -1.92 -5.09 -4.58
CA PHE A 30 -2.55 -3.87 -5.11
C PHE A 30 -2.25 -3.65 -6.60
N LEU A 31 -1.00 -3.86 -7.04
CA LEU A 31 -0.63 -3.74 -8.45
C LEU A 31 -1.33 -4.78 -9.33
N VAL A 32 -1.46 -6.01 -8.83
CA VAL A 32 -2.18 -7.09 -9.52
C VAL A 32 -3.68 -6.76 -9.62
N ASP A 33 -4.27 -6.21 -8.57
CA ASP A 33 -5.69 -5.81 -8.58
C ASP A 33 -5.96 -4.62 -9.52
N LEU A 34 -5.02 -3.67 -9.65
CA LEU A 34 -5.12 -2.56 -10.60
C LEU A 34 -4.99 -3.02 -12.07
N THR A 35 -4.14 -4.02 -12.33
CA THR A 35 -3.81 -4.48 -13.69
C THR A 35 -4.80 -5.50 -14.23
N VAL A 36 -5.46 -6.27 -13.36
CA VAL A 36 -6.47 -7.26 -13.74
C VAL A 36 -7.87 -6.77 -13.34
N PRO A 37 -8.54 -5.93 -14.17
CA PRO A 37 -9.87 -5.44 -13.86
C PRO A 37 -10.88 -6.59 -13.78
N GLY A 38 -11.81 -6.51 -12.81
CA GLY A 38 -12.92 -7.45 -12.66
C GLY A 38 -13.84 -7.44 -13.88
N ARG A 39 -13.64 -8.37 -14.82
CA ARG A 39 -14.49 -8.54 -16.00
C ARG A 39 -15.71 -9.39 -15.62
N GLY A 40 -16.82 -8.74 -15.25
CA GLY A 40 -17.99 -9.42 -14.67
C GLY A 40 -19.37 -9.08 -15.26
N ALA A 41 -19.47 -8.31 -16.35
CA ALA A 41 -20.76 -7.94 -16.92
C ALA A 41 -21.02 -8.70 -18.24
N GLY A 42 -21.75 -9.84 -18.18
CA GLY A 42 -22.44 -10.36 -19.38
C GLY A 42 -22.51 -11.88 -19.62
N GLU A 43 -21.85 -12.75 -18.85
CA GLU A 43 -21.79 -14.20 -19.20
C GLU A 43 -22.91 -15.05 -18.57
N SER A 44 -23.62 -15.80 -19.43
CA SER A 44 -24.84 -16.57 -19.08
C SER A 44 -24.58 -18.01 -18.59
N THR A 45 -23.42 -18.62 -18.86
CA THR A 45 -23.15 -20.02 -18.49
C THR A 45 -22.12 -20.19 -17.38
N TRP A 46 -22.38 -21.13 -16.46
CA TRP A 46 -21.55 -21.35 -15.27
C TRP A 46 -20.15 -21.92 -15.59
N LEU A 47 -20.02 -22.73 -16.64
CA LEU A 47 -18.73 -23.28 -17.08
C LEU A 47 -17.78 -22.20 -17.62
N GLN A 48 -18.31 -21.25 -18.40
CA GLN A 48 -17.52 -20.12 -18.90
C GLN A 48 -16.99 -19.26 -17.75
N ARG A 49 -17.82 -19.03 -16.72
CA ARG A 49 -17.38 -18.32 -15.50
C ARG A 49 -16.24 -19.05 -14.79
N GLN A 50 -16.28 -20.38 -14.70
CA GLN A 50 -15.23 -21.16 -14.03
C GLN A 50 -13.90 -21.13 -14.81
N VAL A 51 -13.93 -21.35 -16.12
CA VAL A 51 -12.73 -21.28 -16.97
C VAL A 51 -12.11 -19.88 -16.91
N ARG A 52 -12.95 -18.85 -16.98
CA ARG A 52 -12.49 -17.45 -16.91
C ARG A 52 -11.93 -17.07 -15.54
N THR A 53 -12.51 -17.60 -14.46
CA THR A 53 -11.95 -17.44 -13.11
C THR A 53 -10.57 -18.08 -13.02
N LEU A 54 -10.39 -19.27 -13.61
CA LEU A 54 -9.08 -19.93 -13.67
C LEU A 54 -8.07 -19.13 -14.50
N GLU A 55 -8.47 -18.63 -15.67
CA GLU A 55 -7.65 -17.73 -16.49
C GLU A 55 -7.23 -16.49 -15.70
N GLN A 56 -8.16 -15.82 -15.02
CA GLN A 56 -7.86 -14.67 -14.16
C GLN A 56 -6.91 -15.03 -13.02
N THR A 57 -7.11 -16.15 -12.33
CA THR A 57 -6.19 -16.59 -11.27
C THR A 57 -4.79 -16.89 -11.81
N THR A 58 -4.71 -17.43 -13.03
CA THR A 58 -3.43 -17.76 -13.68
C THR A 58 -2.72 -16.50 -14.15
N GLU A 59 -3.44 -15.53 -14.73
CA GLU A 59 -2.92 -14.20 -15.08
C GLU A 59 -2.40 -13.45 -13.86
N ARG A 60 -3.17 -13.45 -12.76
CA ARG A 60 -2.77 -12.85 -11.47
C ARG A 60 -1.50 -13.49 -10.92
N ALA A 61 -1.45 -14.82 -10.88
CA ALA A 61 -0.27 -15.56 -10.40
C ALA A 61 0.96 -15.32 -11.30
N SER A 62 0.78 -15.26 -12.61
CA SER A 62 1.85 -14.98 -13.57
C SER A 62 2.43 -13.57 -13.37
N LEU A 63 1.58 -12.55 -13.23
CA LEU A 63 1.99 -11.18 -12.95
C LEU A 63 2.69 -11.06 -11.60
N GLU A 64 2.13 -11.66 -10.55
CA GLU A 64 2.76 -11.69 -9.23
C GLU A 64 4.17 -12.30 -9.30
N PHE A 65 4.33 -13.42 -10.00
CA PHE A 65 5.62 -14.08 -10.16
C PHE A 65 6.62 -13.21 -10.95
N GLN A 66 6.17 -12.54 -12.01
CA GLN A 66 7.00 -11.61 -12.77
C GLN A 66 7.49 -10.43 -11.91
N ILE A 67 6.60 -9.82 -11.11
CA ILE A 67 6.96 -8.71 -10.22
C ILE A 67 7.95 -9.19 -9.15
N ARG A 68 7.70 -10.34 -8.52
CA ARG A 68 8.64 -10.93 -7.53
C ARG A 68 10.00 -11.23 -8.16
N ARG A 69 10.04 -11.72 -9.41
CA ARG A 69 11.29 -11.96 -10.14
C ARG A 69 12.02 -10.65 -10.44
N PHE A 70 11.31 -9.60 -10.83
CA PHE A 70 11.88 -8.28 -11.07
C PHE A 70 12.49 -7.68 -9.79
N LEU A 71 11.80 -7.77 -8.66
CA LEU A 71 12.32 -7.30 -7.37
C LEU A 71 13.60 -8.04 -6.94
N ARG A 72 13.66 -9.37 -7.14
CA ARG A 72 14.89 -10.13 -6.89
C ARG A 72 16.02 -9.73 -7.84
N ALA A 73 15.71 -9.46 -9.11
CA ALA A 73 16.70 -8.98 -10.06
C ALA A 73 17.21 -7.58 -9.68
N TRP A 74 16.33 -6.71 -9.18
CA TRP A 74 16.71 -5.41 -8.64
C TRP A 74 17.71 -5.54 -7.50
N ASP A 75 17.45 -6.40 -6.52
CA ASP A 75 18.40 -6.63 -5.41
C ASP A 75 19.74 -7.18 -5.87
N TYR A 76 19.72 -8.04 -6.89
CA TYR A 76 20.94 -8.57 -7.48
C TYR A 76 21.76 -7.49 -8.19
N HIS A 77 21.10 -6.57 -8.90
CA HIS A 77 21.76 -5.49 -9.64
C HIS A 77 22.19 -4.31 -8.75
N PHE A 78 21.48 -4.06 -7.65
CA PHE A 78 21.73 -2.96 -6.73
C PHE A 78 21.91 -3.49 -5.30
N PRO A 79 23.02 -4.20 -5.01
CA PRO A 79 23.25 -4.80 -3.70
C PRO A 79 23.40 -3.75 -2.59
N GLU A 80 23.80 -2.53 -2.93
CA GLU A 80 23.95 -1.43 -1.98
C GLU A 80 22.60 -0.78 -1.60
N ILE A 81 21.58 -0.92 -2.46
CA ILE A 81 20.26 -0.31 -2.26
C ILE A 81 19.19 -1.41 -2.38
N HIS A 82 19.02 -2.17 -1.29
CA HIS A 82 17.94 -3.14 -1.19
C HIS A 82 16.58 -2.45 -1.35
N HIS A 83 15.74 -2.99 -2.22
CA HIS A 83 14.40 -2.43 -2.45
C HIS A 83 13.57 -2.40 -1.15
N GLU A 84 13.85 -3.30 -0.22
CA GLU A 84 13.24 -3.33 1.12
C GLU A 84 13.46 -2.05 1.92
N LEU A 85 14.65 -1.43 1.83
CA LEU A 85 14.94 -0.17 2.51
C LEU A 85 14.09 0.95 1.90
N ILE A 86 14.06 1.04 0.57
CA ILE A 86 13.22 2.02 -0.13
C ILE A 86 11.76 1.87 0.31
N VAL A 87 11.24 0.64 0.33
CA VAL A 87 9.85 0.36 0.73
C VAL A 87 9.61 0.75 2.19
N ARG A 88 10.53 0.47 3.13
CA ARG A 88 10.41 0.89 4.53
C ARG A 88 10.34 2.40 4.67
N TYR A 89 11.27 3.13 4.05
CA TYR A 89 11.34 4.58 4.15
C TYR A 89 10.14 5.27 3.53
N VAL A 90 9.70 4.82 2.34
CA VAL A 90 8.52 5.36 1.67
C VAL A 90 7.26 5.10 2.49
N THR A 91 7.09 3.89 3.02
CA THR A 91 5.93 3.53 3.83
C THR A 91 5.89 4.30 5.14
N GLY A 92 7.04 4.43 5.82
CA GLY A 92 7.18 5.26 7.01
C GLY A 92 6.79 6.72 6.75
N ALA A 93 7.23 7.28 5.62
CA ALA A 93 6.87 8.64 5.24
C ALA A 93 5.36 8.80 4.97
N LEU A 94 4.74 7.86 4.25
CA LEU A 94 3.30 7.89 3.96
C LEU A 94 2.46 7.79 5.25
N VAL A 95 2.82 6.87 6.15
CA VAL A 95 2.13 6.72 7.44
C VAL A 95 2.30 7.96 8.30
N SER A 96 3.51 8.55 8.33
CA SER A 96 3.78 9.78 9.06
C SER A 96 2.93 10.96 8.56
N ILE A 97 2.81 11.13 7.24
CA ILE A 97 1.96 12.15 6.62
C ILE A 97 0.48 11.89 6.95
N ALA A 98 0.01 10.66 6.83
CA ALA A 98 -1.37 10.29 7.14
C ALA A 98 -1.71 10.54 8.62
N ALA A 99 -0.84 10.11 9.54
CA ALA A 99 -1.01 10.31 10.97
C ALA A 99 -0.99 11.79 11.35
N THR A 100 -0.09 12.57 10.75
CA THR A 100 0.00 14.03 10.93
C THR A 100 -1.27 14.72 10.44
N SER A 101 -1.78 14.32 9.26
CA SER A 101 -3.02 14.84 8.69
C SER A 101 -4.24 14.52 9.57
N LEU A 102 -4.35 13.27 10.04
CA LEU A 102 -5.39 12.84 10.97
C LEU A 102 -5.32 13.61 12.28
N TYR A 103 -4.12 13.73 12.86
CA TYR A 103 -3.89 14.49 14.08
C TYR A 103 -4.33 15.95 13.93
N HIS A 104 -4.01 16.60 12.80
CA HIS A 104 -4.50 17.94 12.49
C HIS A 104 -6.02 18.02 12.34
N SER A 105 -6.64 17.01 11.72
CA SER A 105 -8.09 16.93 11.57
C SER A 105 -8.79 16.85 12.94
N PHE A 106 -8.29 16.02 13.85
CA PHE A 106 -8.84 15.89 15.20
C PHE A 106 -8.56 17.10 16.10
N ARG A 107 -7.51 17.87 15.82
CA ARG A 107 -7.17 19.08 16.58
C ARG A 107 -7.95 20.33 16.15
N ARG A 108 -8.72 20.29 15.05
CA ARG A 108 -9.56 21.43 14.65
C ARG A 108 -10.61 21.69 15.73
N PRO A 109 -10.63 22.86 16.38
CA PRO A 109 -11.61 23.16 17.42
C PRO A 109 -13.02 23.27 16.81
N SER A 110 -13.92 22.39 17.23
CA SER A 110 -15.36 22.50 17.01
C SER A 110 -15.95 23.62 17.86
N ARG A 111 -15.70 24.90 17.51
CA ARG A 111 -16.53 26.06 17.92
C ARG A 111 -16.00 27.35 17.29
N PRO A 112 -16.73 27.98 16.35
CA PRO A 112 -16.57 29.42 16.20
C PRO A 112 -16.97 30.09 17.53
N PRO A 113 -16.31 31.18 17.95
CA PRO A 113 -16.76 31.92 19.10
C PRO A 113 -18.20 32.37 18.83
N LEU A 114 -19.11 32.12 19.78
CA LEU A 114 -20.39 32.81 19.82
C LEU A 114 -20.08 34.28 20.05
N ALA A 115 -19.84 35.01 18.97
CA ALA A 115 -19.98 36.44 18.94
C ALA A 115 -21.47 36.72 19.10
N TYR A 116 -21.91 36.97 20.32
CA TYR A 116 -23.17 37.62 20.57
C TYR A 116 -22.96 38.81 21.48
N ARG A 117 -23.41 39.94 20.93
CA ARG A 117 -23.55 41.29 21.47
C ARG A 117 -23.70 41.42 22.97
#